data_AF-A0A1X1Q8H5-F1
#
_entry.id   AF-A0A1X1Q8H5-F1
#
_cell.length_a   1.000
_cell.length_b   1.000
_cell.length_c   1.000
_cell.angle_alpha   90.00
_cell.angle_beta   90.00
_cell.angle_gamma   90.00
#
_symmetry.space_group_name_H-M   'P 1'
#
loop_
_entity.id
_entity.type
_entity.pdbx_description
1 polymer ?
#
loop_
_entity_poly.entity_id
_entity_poly.type
_entity_poly.pdbx_seq_one_letter_code
_entity_poly.pdbx_strand_id
1 'polypeptide(L)' 'MALSQEVKEKLQKRIDELKKRMQYDANDLDYETHLNQVRELQQLINRK' A
#
# COMPACT_ATOMS: atom_id res chain seq x y z
N MET A 1 -0.35 -1.99 21.20
CA MET A 1 -0.10 -3.26 20.49
C MET A 1 0.75 -2.94 19.28
N ALA A 2 2.04 -3.30 19.30
CA ALA A 2 2.86 -3.17 18.10
C ALA A 2 2.41 -4.25 17.11
N LEU A 3 1.99 -3.85 15.91
CA LEU A 3 1.79 -4.78 14.80
C LEU A 3 3.06 -5.64 14.66
N SER A 4 2.91 -6.97 14.82
CA SER A 4 4.01 -7.92 14.68
C SER A 4 4.70 -7.74 13.33
N GLN A 5 6.03 -7.90 13.29
CA GLN A 5 6.83 -7.75 12.06
C GLN A 5 6.24 -8.53 10.89
N GLU A 6 5.76 -9.75 11.12
CA GLU A 6 5.10 -10.57 10.10
C GLU A 6 3.85 -9.91 9.49
N VAL A 7 3.07 -9.19 10.30
CA VAL A 7 1.87 -8.47 9.83
C VAL A 7 2.27 -7.24 9.02
N LYS A 8 3.32 -6.52 9.45
CA LYS A 8 3.88 -5.40 8.68
C LYS A 8 4.42 -5.87 7.34
N GLU A 9 5.14 -6.99 7.30
CA GLU A 9 5.67 -7.57 6.06
C GLU A 9 4.55 -8.01 5.12
N LYS A 10 3.51 -8.67 5.61
CA LYS A 10 2.34 -9.05 4.80
C LYS A 10 1.60 -7.82 4.22
N LEU A 11 1.44 -6.76 5.03
CA LEU A 11 0.83 -5.51 4.56
C LEU A 11 1.73 -4.79 3.55
N GLN A 12 3.04 -4.74 3.80
CA GLN A 12 4.02 -4.14 2.89
C GLN A 12 4.05 -4.88 1.55
N LYS A 13 3.98 -6.21 1.57
CA LYS A 13 3.94 -7.04 0.36
C LYS A 13 2.69 -6.76 -0.49
N ARG A 14 1.53 -6.56 0.16
CA ARG A 14 0.30 -6.13 -0.52
C ARG A 14 0.41 -4.73 -1.11
N ILE A 15 1.05 -3.80 -0.40
CA ILE A 15 1.31 -2.44 -0.90
C ILE A 15 2.22 -2.48 -2.13
N ASP A 16 3.26 -3.32 -2.10
CA ASP A 16 4.19 -3.49 -3.22
C ASP A 16 3.48 -4.06 -4.45
N GLU A 17 2.62 -5.07 -4.29
CA GLU A 17 1.81 -5.58 -5.41
C GLU A 17 0.83 -4.54 -5.96
N LEU A 18 0.16 -3.78 -5.08
CA LEU A 18 -0.72 -2.67 -5.46
C LEU A 18 0.05 -1.58 -6.21
N LYS A 19 1.22 -1.17 -5.72
CA LYS A 19 2.10 -0.21 -6.40
C LYS A 19 2.56 -0.71 -7.75
N LYS A 20 2.91 -1.99 -7.84
CA LYS A 20 3.39 -2.58 -9.09
C LYS A 20 2.28 -2.61 -10.13
N ARG A 21 1.06 -3.00 -9.76
CA ARG A 21 -0.13 -2.89 -10.63
C ARG A 21 -0.40 -1.44 -11.01
N MET A 22 -0.38 -0.53 -10.04
CA MET A 22 -0.56 0.90 -10.27
C MET A 22 0.47 1.51 -11.22
N GLN A 23 1.70 0.99 -11.31
CA GLN A 23 2.67 1.41 -12.33
C GLN A 23 2.28 0.96 -13.74
N TYR A 24 1.62 -0.19 -13.87
CA TYR A 24 1.06 -0.65 -15.14
C TYR A 24 -0.24 0.09 -15.49
N ASP A 25 -1.08 0.35 -14.49
CA ASP A 25 -2.34 1.10 -14.59
C ASP A 25 -2.14 2.63 -14.51
N ALA A 26 -0.89 3.13 -14.52
CA ALA A 26 -0.56 4.55 -14.38
C ALA A 26 -1.07 5.44 -15.52
N ASN A 27 -1.54 4.82 -16.61
CA ASN A 27 -2.20 5.50 -17.72
C ASN A 27 -3.72 5.68 -17.51
N ASP A 28 -4.29 5.14 -16.44
CA ASP A 28 -5.71 5.21 -16.14
C ASP A 28 -6.03 6.30 -15.11
N LEU A 29 -7.26 6.80 -15.18
CA LEU A 29 -7.79 7.85 -14.30
C LEU A 29 -7.75 7.42 -12.81
N ASP A 30 -7.68 6.11 -12.55
CA ASP A 30 -7.65 5.49 -11.23
C ASP A 30 -6.28 5.52 -10.51
N TYR A 31 -5.24 6.06 -11.14
CA TYR A 31 -3.90 6.19 -10.53
C TYR A 31 -3.93 6.95 -9.19
N GLU A 32 -4.70 8.05 -9.12
CA GLU A 32 -4.84 8.85 -7.90
C GLU A 32 -5.54 8.07 -6.77
N THR A 33 -6.58 7.30 -7.10
CA THR A 33 -7.31 6.43 -6.15
C THR A 33 -6.38 5.39 -5.54
N HIS A 34 -5.58 4.74 -6.39
CA HIS A 34 -4.62 3.72 -5.96
C HIS A 34 -3.48 4.30 -5.12
N LEU A 35 -2.98 5.50 -5.48
CA LEU A 35 -2.01 6.22 -4.67
C LEU A 35 -2.55 6.50 -3.27
N ASN A 36 -3.81 6.94 -3.17
CA ASN A 36 -4.44 7.26 -1.90
C ASN A 36 -4.62 5.99 -1.04
N GLN A 37 -5.05 4.88 -1.64
CA GLN A 37 -5.14 3.57 -0.97
C GLN A 37 -3.79 3.08 -0.42
N VAL A 38 -2.72 3.20 -1.20
CA VAL A 38 -1.36 2.85 -0.76
C VAL A 38 -0.91 3.73 0.40
N ARG A 39 -1.22 5.03 0.34
CA ARG A 39 -0.85 6.00 1.39
C ARG A 39 -1.56 5.70 2.70
N GLU A 40 -2.85 5.36 2.66
CA GLU A 40 -3.61 4.94 3.84
C GLU A 40 -3.06 3.64 4.43
N LEU A 41 -2.76 2.64 3.60
CA LEU A 41 -2.17 1.38 4.05
C LEU A 41 -0.79 1.60 4.69
N GLN A 42 0.04 2.48 4.13
CA GLN A 42 1.32 2.87 4.74
C GLN A 42 1.13 3.61 6.06
N GLN A 43 0.15 4.52 6.16
CA GLN A 43 -0.16 5.22 7.40
C GLN A 43 -0.63 4.26 8.49
N LEU A 44 -1.37 3.19 8.15
CA LEU A 44 -1.76 2.16 9.11
C LEU A 44 -0.56 1.34 9.62
N ILE A 45 0.42 1.05 8.75
CA ILE A 45 1.68 0.38 9.16
C ILE A 45 2.53 1.32 10.04
N ASN A 46 2.50 2.61 9.73
CA ASN A 46 3.34 3.63 10.36
C ASN A 46 2.72 4.25 11.63
N ARG A 47 1.40 4.11 11.83
CA ARG A 47 0.74 4.43 13.11
C ARG A 47 1.23 3.44 14.15
N LYS A 48 2.26 3.86 14.86
CA LYS A 48 2.89 3.18 15.98
C LYS A 48 2.15 3.51 17.27
#